data_AF-A0A0H3GS94-F1
#
_entry.id   AF-A0A0H3GS94-F1
#
_cell.length_a   1.000
_cell.length_b   1.000
_cell.length_c   1.000
_cell.angle_alpha   90.00
_cell.angle_beta   90.00
_cell.angle_gamma   90.00
#
_symmetry.space_group_name_H-M   'P 1'
#
loop_
_entity.id
_entity.type
_entity.pdbx_description
1 polymer ?
#
loop_
_entity_poly.entity_id
_entity_poly.type
_entity_poly.pdbx_seq_one_letter_code
_entity_poly.pdbx_strand_id
1 'polypeptide(L)' 'MGPEARAEHDAAIVELREKLGFGTQAKTAVQVKLPGLPQLGSNAEWYQGFAAGAGSMREACAAALISAGIEIIGETM' A
#
# COMPACT_ATOMS: atom_id res chain seq x y z
N MET A 1 22.70 34.94 -7.72
CA MET A 1 22.67 34.09 -6.51
C MET A 1 24.06 33.52 -6.35
N GLY A 2 24.78 33.88 -5.28
CA GLY A 2 26.08 33.28 -4.98
C GLY A 2 25.94 31.81 -4.54
N PRO A 3 27.02 31.01 -4.59
CA PRO A 3 26.99 29.61 -4.16
C PRO A 3 26.52 29.44 -2.71
N GLU A 4 26.85 30.39 -1.83
CA GLU A 4 26.40 30.41 -0.43
C GLU A 4 24.88 30.52 -0.30
N ALA A 5 24.26 31.48 -0.99
CA ALA A 5 22.81 31.65 -0.98
C ALA A 5 22.06 30.42 -1.53
N ARG A 6 22.67 29.68 -2.47
CA ARG A 6 22.11 28.42 -2.97
C ARG A 6 22.21 27.31 -1.92
N ALA A 7 23.34 27.21 -1.19
CA ALA A 7 23.51 26.24 -0.12
C ALA A 7 22.54 26.48 1.05
N GLU A 8 22.32 27.74 1.45
CA GLU A 8 21.32 28.09 2.47
C GLU A 8 19.89 27.74 2.03
N HIS A 9 19.56 27.98 0.76
CA HIS A 9 18.27 27.62 0.19
C HIS A 9 18.06 26.10 0.13
N ASP A 10 19.07 25.34 -0.30
CA ASP A 10 18.99 23.87 -0.32
C ASP A 10 18.89 23.30 1.11
N ALA A 11 19.60 23.87 2.09
CA ALA A 11 19.48 23.48 3.49
C ALA A 11 18.07 23.77 4.07
N ALA A 12 17.50 24.94 3.75
CA ALA A 12 16.14 25.28 4.16
C ALA A 12 15.09 24.33 3.55
N ILE A 13 15.29 23.88 2.30
CA ILE A 13 14.42 22.88 1.67
C ILE A 13 14.52 21.53 2.39
N VAL A 14 15.72 21.09 2.77
CA VAL A 14 15.90 19.84 3.51
C VAL A 14 15.18 19.90 4.87
N GLU A 15 15.37 20.99 5.63
CA GLU A 15 14.71 21.16 6.92
C GLU A 15 13.17 21.20 6.80
N LEU A 16 12.66 21.88 5.78
CA LEU A 16 11.21 21.90 5.50
C LEU A 16 10.68 20.52 5.14
N ARG A 17 11.41 19.75 4.34
CA ARG A 17 11.02 18.38 3.99
C ARG A 17 10.95 17.49 5.22
N GLU A 18 11.94 17.57 6.13
CA GLU A 18 11.93 16.82 7.37
C GLU A 18 10.76 17.22 8.29
N LYS A 19 10.53 18.54 8.49
CA LYS A 19 9.43 19.06 9.30
C LYS A 19 8.05 18.67 8.76
N LEU A 20 7.89 18.64 7.44
CA LEU A 20 6.65 18.25 6.77
C LEU A 20 6.51 16.72 6.65
N GLY A 21 7.51 15.94 7.04
CA GLY A 21 7.49 14.49 6.94
C GLY A 21 7.66 13.95 5.51
N PHE A 22 8.26 14.73 4.61
CA PHE A 22 8.70 14.24 3.30
C PHE A 22 10.02 13.47 3.48
N GLY A 23 9.95 12.14 3.48
CA GLY A 23 11.12 11.26 3.54
C GLY A 23 11.14 10.38 4.78
N THR A 24 10.52 10.82 5.88
CA THR A 24 9.89 9.86 6.77
C THR A 24 8.78 9.24 5.94
N GLN A 25 8.89 7.95 5.65
CA GLN A 25 7.75 7.20 5.21
C GLN A 25 6.77 7.31 6.38
N ALA A 26 5.93 8.34 6.37
CA ALA A 26 4.69 8.35 7.09
C ALA A 26 3.87 7.24 6.43
N LYS A 27 4.27 5.99 6.70
CA LYS A 27 3.36 4.91 7.02
C LYS A 27 2.50 5.49 8.14
N THR A 28 1.60 6.41 7.80
CA THR A 28 0.26 6.34 8.34
C THR A 28 -0.07 4.89 8.09
N ALA A 29 0.07 4.10 9.15
CA ALA A 29 -0.06 2.66 9.12
C ALA A 29 -1.55 2.41 8.90
N VAL A 30 -2.01 2.75 7.71
CA VAL A 30 -3.34 2.44 7.23
C VAL A 30 -3.25 0.95 7.05
N GLN A 31 -3.66 0.27 8.12
CA GLN A 31 -3.79 -1.17 8.16
C GLN A 31 -5.19 -1.49 7.69
N VAL A 32 -5.30 -2.31 6.66
CA VAL A 32 -6.58 -2.77 6.13
C VAL A 32 -6.68 -4.27 6.27
N LYS A 33 -7.84 -4.75 6.71
CA LYS A 33 -8.15 -6.19 6.70
C LYS A 33 -8.94 -6.50 5.44
N LEU A 34 -8.34 -7.26 4.53
CA LEU A 34 -9.10 -7.79 3.40
C LEU A 34 -10.05 -8.89 3.91
N PRO A 35 -11.35 -8.83 3.58
CA PRO A 35 -12.29 -9.88 3.94
C PRO A 35 -11.87 -11.21 3.28
N GLY A 36 -12.17 -12.31 3.96
CA GLY A 36 -12.01 -13.65 3.37
C GLY A 36 -12.94 -13.81 2.17
N LEU A 37 -12.50 -14.59 1.19
CA LEU A 37 -13.36 -14.94 0.05
C LEU A 37 -14.52 -15.81 0.52
N PRO A 38 -15.72 -15.66 -0.06
CA PRO A 38 -16.85 -16.51 0.29
C PRO A 38 -16.53 -17.96 -0.08
N GLN A 39 -16.76 -18.88 0.86
CA GLN A 39 -16.76 -20.31 0.56
C GLN A 39 -18.04 -20.63 -0.20
N LEU A 40 -17.90 -21.03 -1.46
CA LEU A 40 -19.02 -21.45 -2.28
C LEU A 40 -19.42 -22.84 -1.81
N GLY A 41 -20.66 -23.00 -1.33
CA GLY A 41 -21.18 -24.30 -0.86
C GLY A 41 -21.41 -25.33 -1.97
N SER A 42 -20.95 -25.06 -3.19
CA SER A 42 -21.15 -25.91 -4.34
C SER A 42 -19.85 -26.07 -5.11
N ASN A 43 -19.53 -27.33 -5.43
CA ASN A 43 -18.37 -27.71 -6.23
C ASN A 43 -18.64 -27.68 -7.74
N ALA A 44 -19.76 -27.09 -8.17
CA ALA A 44 -20.05 -26.98 -9.59
C ALA A 44 -18.96 -26.15 -10.28
N GLU A 45 -18.55 -26.56 -11.49
CA GLU A 45 -17.39 -25.99 -12.19
C GLU A 45 -17.47 -24.46 -12.35
N TRP A 46 -18.67 -23.92 -12.53
CA TRP A 46 -18.89 -22.48 -12.63
C TRP A 46 -18.51 -21.70 -11.36
N TYR A 47 -18.69 -22.31 -10.18
CA TYR A 47 -18.28 -21.73 -8.91
C TYR A 47 -16.76 -21.86 -8.72
N GLN A 48 -16.14 -22.93 -9.21
CA GLN A 48 -14.67 -23.06 -9.18
C GLN A 48 -14.00 -21.94 -9.97
N GLY A 49 -14.53 -21.60 -11.15
CA GLY A 49 -14.07 -20.44 -11.93
C GLY A 49 -14.21 -19.11 -11.18
N PHE A 50 -15.34 -18.90 -10.48
CA PHE A 50 -15.54 -17.72 -9.64
C PHE A 50 -14.55 -17.68 -8.47
N ALA A 51 -14.33 -18.79 -7.77
CA ALA A 51 -13.37 -18.88 -6.66
C ALA A 51 -11.94 -18.55 -7.13
N ALA A 52 -11.51 -19.12 -8.25
CA ALA A 52 -10.20 -18.84 -8.84
C ALA A 52 -10.07 -17.36 -9.27
N GLY A 53 -11.11 -16.81 -9.93
CA GLY A 53 -11.15 -15.42 -10.33
C GLY A 53 -11.10 -14.46 -9.15
N ALA A 54 -11.94 -14.69 -8.13
CA ALA A 54 -11.97 -13.90 -6.91
C ALA A 54 -10.64 -13.97 -6.13
N GLY A 55 -9.98 -15.13 -6.12
CA GLY A 55 -8.61 -15.33 -5.63
C GLY A 55 -7.63 -14.38 -6.30
N SER A 56 -7.53 -14.45 -7.63
CA SER A 56 -6.60 -13.61 -8.39
C SER A 56 -6.85 -12.10 -8.21
N MET A 57 -8.12 -11.68 -8.14
CA MET A 57 -8.49 -10.29 -7.92
C MET A 57 -8.13 -9.82 -6.51
N ARG A 58 -8.25 -10.69 -5.51
CA ARG A 58 -7.81 -10.40 -4.14
C ARG A 58 -6.30 -10.18 -4.07
N GLU A 59 -5.52 -11.04 -4.71
CA GLU A 59 -4.06 -10.90 -4.80
C GLU A 59 -3.66 -9.59 -5.49
N ALA A 60 -4.32 -9.25 -6.61
CA ALA A 60 -4.09 -8.00 -7.31
C ALA A 60 -4.43 -6.77 -6.45
N CYS A 61 -5.53 -6.85 -5.68
CA CYS A 61 -5.90 -5.80 -4.73
C CYS A 61 -4.87 -5.66 -3.61
N ALA A 62 -4.42 -6.78 -3.04
CA ALA A 62 -3.40 -6.79 -2.00
C ALA A 62 -2.09 -6.16 -2.48
N ALA A 63 -1.61 -6.57 -3.66
CA ALA A 63 -0.42 -5.99 -4.28
C ALA A 63 -0.55 -4.48 -4.52
N ALA A 64 -1.72 -4.01 -4.97
CA ALA A 64 -1.97 -2.58 -5.17
C ALA A 64 -1.92 -1.80 -3.85
N LEU A 65 -2.54 -2.32 -2.78
CA LEU A 65 -2.51 -1.71 -1.45
C LEU A 65 -1.08 -1.64 -0.89
N ILE A 66 -0.33 -2.74 -0.97
CA ILE A 66 1.08 -2.79 -0.54
C ILE A 66 1.93 -1.79 -1.33
N SER A 67 1.71 -1.68 -2.65
CA SER A 67 2.41 -0.69 -3.49
C SER A 67 2.10 0.75 -3.11
N ALA A 68 0.89 1.01 -2.59
CA ALA A 68 0.48 2.30 -2.06
C ALA A 68 0.98 2.57 -0.63
N GLY A 69 1.73 1.63 -0.04
CA GLY A 69 2.26 1.74 1.32
C GLY A 69 1.26 1.37 2.43
N ILE A 70 0.14 0.73 2.06
CA ILE A 70 -0.90 0.27 2.98
C ILE A 70 -0.56 -1.15 3.44
N GLU A 71 -0.61 -1.38 4.75
CA GLU A 71 -0.30 -2.69 5.34
C GLU A 71 -1.57 -3.54 5.43
N ILE A 72 -1.48 -4.82 5.09
CA ILE A 72 -2.64 -5.72 5.12
C ILE A 72 -2.54 -6.58 6.37
N ILE A 73 -3.54 -6.48 7.24
CA ILE A 73 -3.61 -7.26 8.48
C ILE A 73 -4.43 -8.53 8.27
N GLY A 74 -3.87 -9.68 8.69
CA GLY A 74 -4.56 -10.96 8.66
C GLY A 74 -4.31 -11.83 7.42
N GLU A 75 -3.22 -11.59 6.70
CA GLU A 75 -2.67 -12.55 5.74
C GLU A 75 -2.01 -13.70 6.52
N THR A 76 -2.84 -14.60 7.05
CA THR A 76 -2.36 -15.87 7.60
C THR A 76 -2.44 -16.87 6.46
N MET A 77 -1.28 -17.21 5.90
CA MET A 77 -1.09 -18.46 5.16
C MET A 77 -1.51 -19.66 6.02
#